data_AF-A0A532C272-F1
#
_entry.id   AF-A0A532C272-F1
#
_cell.length_a   1.000
_cell.length_b   1.000
_cell.length_c   1.000
_cell.angle_alpha   90.00
_cell.angle_beta   90.00
_cell.angle_gamma   90.00
#
_symmetry.space_group_name_H-M   'P 1'
#
loop_
_entity.id
_entity.type
_entity.pdbx_description
1 polymer ?
#
loop_
_entity_poly.entity_id
_entity_poly.type
_entity_poly.pdbx_seq_one_letter_code
_entity_poly.pdbx_strand_id
1 'polypeptide(L)'
;PVLDDVWQRWAMVLDKLEEDPMQLVREIDWVTKRHLIQSYIDKKGCGWDDPRVFLLDLQFHDVKRTRGLYYLMESRGMIERVVEEEAVQRAMSTPPQTTRAKVRGDFIRFARAKNRSYTVDWTYLKLNGYWEETILCMDPFSAVNRRVDELLSQVAGLRFYR
;
A
#
# COMPACT_ATOMS: atom_id res chain seq x y z
N PRO A 1 -16.30 14.92 6.19
CA PRO A 1 -16.15 13.56 6.78
C PRO A 1 -14.69 13.13 6.94
N VAL A 2 -13.93 12.94 5.84
CA VAL A 2 -12.50 12.56 5.92
C VAL A 2 -11.64 13.71 6.42
N LEU A 3 -11.88 14.94 5.95
CA LEU A 3 -11.14 16.12 6.44
C LEU A 3 -11.36 16.34 7.95
N ASP A 4 -12.60 16.18 8.41
CA ASP A 4 -12.94 16.33 9.82
C ASP A 4 -12.26 15.24 10.68
N ASP A 5 -12.26 13.98 10.22
CA ASP A 5 -11.57 12.87 10.90
C ASP A 5 -10.05 13.09 10.95
N VAL A 6 -9.43 13.50 9.85
CA VAL A 6 -7.99 13.81 9.80
C VAL A 6 -7.65 14.95 10.76
N TRP A 7 -8.45 16.02 10.77
CA TRP A 7 -8.26 17.15 11.67
C TRP A 7 -8.37 16.73 13.14
N GLN A 8 -9.42 16.00 13.50
CA GLN A 8 -9.66 15.53 14.86
C GLN A 8 -8.54 14.60 15.35
N ARG A 9 -8.14 13.62 14.52
CA ARG A 9 -7.04 12.71 14.85
C ARG A 9 -5.72 13.44 15.01
N TRP A 10 -5.45 14.41 14.14
CA TRP A 10 -4.23 15.20 14.23
C TRP A 10 -4.17 16.02 15.52
N ALA A 11 -5.24 16.75 15.85
CA ALA A 11 -5.34 17.49 17.10
C ALA A 11 -5.15 16.57 18.32
N MET A 12 -5.85 15.44 18.37
CA MET A 12 -5.72 14.44 19.43
C MET A 12 -4.30 13.91 19.59
N VAL A 13 -3.60 13.65 18.48
CA VAL A 13 -2.20 13.21 18.52
C VAL A 13 -1.30 14.31 19.10
N LEU A 14 -1.50 15.58 18.72
CA LEU A 14 -0.72 16.70 19.26
C LEU A 14 -0.92 16.86 20.77
N ASP A 15 -2.18 16.84 21.23
CA ASP A 15 -2.52 16.97 22.66
C ASP A 15 -1.88 15.83 23.47
N LYS A 16 -1.98 14.59 23.00
CA LYS A 16 -1.37 13.43 23.66
C LYS A 16 0.16 13.47 23.65
N LEU A 17 0.78 14.00 22.59
CA LEU A 17 2.23 14.17 22.54
C LEU A 17 2.73 15.20 23.55
N GLU A 18 1.94 16.25 23.81
CA GLU A 18 2.25 17.26 24.83
C GLU A 18 2.11 16.69 26.25
N GLU A 19 1.09 15.88 26.51
CA GLU A 19 0.83 15.28 27.83
C GLU A 19 1.77 14.08 28.14
N ASP A 20 1.63 12.99 27.37
CA ASP A 20 2.45 11.79 27.49
C ASP A 20 2.43 11.01 26.17
N PRO A 21 3.55 11.00 25.41
CA PRO A 21 3.64 10.24 24.16
C PRO A 21 3.28 8.76 24.29
N MET A 22 3.44 8.13 25.46
CA MET A 22 3.11 6.70 25.66
C MET A 22 1.61 6.41 25.53
N GLN A 23 0.75 7.42 25.54
CA GLN A 23 -0.68 7.27 25.21
C GLN A 23 -0.94 6.92 23.73
N LEU A 24 0.09 6.98 22.88
CA LEU A 24 0.04 6.75 21.43
C LEU A 24 0.72 5.45 20.99
N VAL A 25 0.96 4.51 21.91
CA VAL A 25 1.67 3.25 21.63
C VAL A 25 1.00 2.40 20.55
N ARG A 26 -0.29 2.56 20.28
CA ARG A 26 -1.00 1.75 19.27
C ARG A 26 -1.13 2.48 17.93
N GLU A 27 -0.88 3.79 17.90
CA GLU A 27 -1.21 4.68 16.80
C GLU A 27 0.02 5.25 16.08
N ILE A 28 1.14 5.45 16.81
CA ILE A 28 2.34 6.14 16.28
C ILE A 28 3.57 5.23 16.34
N ASP A 29 4.09 4.85 15.17
CA ASP A 29 5.16 3.85 15.02
C ASP A 29 6.38 4.08 15.93
N TRP A 30 6.88 5.32 16.03
CA TRP A 30 8.08 5.58 16.84
C TRP A 30 7.79 5.43 18.34
N VAL A 31 6.58 5.76 18.80
CA VAL A 31 6.12 5.55 20.17
C VAL A 31 5.98 4.05 20.44
N THR A 32 5.27 3.34 19.57
CA THR A 32 5.09 1.88 19.63
C THR A 32 6.43 1.16 19.73
N LYS A 33 7.35 1.50 18.84
CA LYS A 33 8.67 0.89 18.76
C LYS A 33 9.52 1.23 19.98
N ARG A 34 9.49 2.48 20.43
CA ARG A 34 10.20 2.88 21.67
C ARG A 34 9.68 2.07 22.86
N HIS A 35 8.37 1.93 23.00
CA HIS A 35 7.77 1.12 24.06
C HIS A 35 8.20 -0.35 23.99
N LEU A 36 8.17 -0.95 22.79
CA LEU A 36 8.62 -2.33 22.54
C LEU A 36 10.10 -2.53 22.92
N ILE A 37 10.98 -1.64 22.47
CA ILE A 37 12.42 -1.74 22.71
C ILE A 37 12.73 -1.46 24.18
N GLN A 38 12.12 -0.44 24.80
CA GLN A 38 12.31 -0.16 26.22
C GLN A 38 11.88 -1.36 27.08
N SER A 39 10.74 -1.98 26.77
CA SER A 39 10.28 -3.19 27.46
C SER A 39 11.27 -4.35 27.33
N TYR A 40 11.94 -4.47 26.18
CA TYR A 40 13.00 -5.47 25.98
C TYR A 40 14.25 -5.15 26.83
N ILE A 41 14.69 -3.90 26.80
CA ILE A 41 15.83 -3.38 27.57
C ILE A 41 15.61 -3.63 29.07
N ASP A 42 14.47 -3.23 29.62
CA ASP A 42 14.13 -3.39 31.02
C ASP A 42 14.08 -4.87 31.43
N LYS A 43 13.52 -5.73 30.57
CA LYS A 43 13.43 -7.17 30.81
C LYS A 43 14.78 -7.87 30.73
N LYS A 44 15.70 -7.37 29.92
CA LYS A 44 17.01 -8.01 29.69
C LYS A 44 18.15 -7.36 30.47
N GLY A 45 17.92 -6.22 31.11
CA GLY A 45 18.95 -5.47 31.83
C GLY A 45 20.11 -5.05 30.92
N CYS A 46 19.84 -4.74 29.66
CA CYS A 46 20.85 -4.33 28.68
C CYS A 46 20.77 -2.82 28.40
N GLY A 47 21.67 -2.30 27.55
CA GLY A 47 21.66 -0.92 27.07
C GLY A 47 21.00 -0.77 25.70
N TRP A 48 20.84 0.48 25.26
CA TRP A 48 20.38 0.84 23.92
C TRP A 48 21.41 0.53 22.82
N ASP A 49 22.67 0.37 23.21
CA ASP A 49 23.82 0.00 22.37
C ASP A 49 23.92 -1.51 22.12
N ASP A 50 23.07 -2.32 22.75
CA ASP A 50 23.04 -3.77 22.54
C ASP A 50 22.68 -4.12 21.08
N PRO A 51 23.46 -4.95 20.37
CA PRO A 51 23.17 -5.38 19.00
C PRO A 51 21.75 -5.95 18.81
N ARG A 52 21.18 -6.55 19.86
CA ARG A 52 19.81 -7.10 19.83
C ARG A 52 18.75 -6.01 19.78
N VAL A 53 19.01 -4.83 20.34
CA VAL A 53 18.13 -3.66 20.25
C VAL A 53 18.05 -3.16 18.80
N PHE A 54 19.19 -3.05 18.11
CA PHE A 54 19.22 -2.71 16.69
C PHE A 54 18.48 -3.74 15.82
N LEU A 55 18.60 -5.03 16.17
CA LEU A 55 17.87 -6.07 15.47
C LEU A 55 16.35 -5.92 15.66
N LEU A 56 15.86 -5.54 16.84
CA LEU A 56 14.44 -5.29 17.09
C LEU A 56 13.91 -4.12 16.25
N ASP A 57 14.68 -3.04 16.14
CA ASP A 57 14.34 -1.89 15.29
C ASP A 57 14.16 -2.32 13.82
N LEU A 58 15.09 -3.13 13.31
CA LEU A 58 14.98 -3.68 11.96
C LEU A 58 13.80 -4.65 11.81
N GLN A 59 13.60 -5.55 12.76
CA GLN A 59 12.52 -6.55 12.73
C GLN A 59 11.12 -5.95 12.85
N PHE A 60 10.99 -4.76 13.44
CA PHE A 60 9.74 -4.01 13.44
C PHE A 60 9.23 -3.76 12.02
N HIS A 61 10.13 -3.49 11.09
CA HIS A 61 9.83 -3.16 9.70
C HIS A 61 9.80 -4.36 8.74
N ASP A 62 9.94 -5.58 9.23
CA ASP A 62 9.89 -6.77 8.37
C ASP A 62 8.47 -6.98 7.81
N VAL A 63 8.36 -6.97 6.48
CA VAL A 63 7.08 -7.10 5.76
C VAL A 63 6.46 -8.50 5.84
N LYS A 64 7.18 -9.50 6.35
CA LYS A 64 6.64 -10.85 6.55
C LYS A 64 5.66 -10.87 7.72
N ARG A 65 4.37 -11.07 7.42
CA ARG A 65 3.28 -11.10 8.41
C ARG A 65 3.45 -12.08 9.56
N THR A 66 4.16 -13.18 9.35
CA THR A 66 4.39 -14.22 10.37
C THR A 66 5.57 -13.94 11.30
N ARG A 67 6.39 -12.93 11.01
CA ARG A 67 7.64 -12.66 11.75
C ARG A 67 7.84 -11.19 12.11
N GLY A 68 7.43 -10.25 11.25
CA GLY A 68 7.62 -8.83 11.50
C GLY A 68 6.92 -8.38 12.77
N LEU A 69 7.65 -7.66 13.62
CA LEU A 69 7.15 -7.35 14.97
C LEU A 69 5.90 -6.49 14.88
N TYR A 70 5.81 -5.56 13.91
CA TYR A 70 4.58 -4.81 13.66
C TYR A 70 3.37 -5.73 13.44
N TYR A 71 3.46 -6.70 12.52
CA TYR A 71 2.36 -7.62 12.24
C TYR A 71 2.05 -8.58 13.40
N LEU A 72 3.07 -8.99 14.15
CA LEU A 72 2.86 -9.78 15.37
C LEU A 72 2.15 -8.98 16.47
N MET A 73 2.38 -7.67 16.54
CA MET A 73 1.66 -6.78 17.45
C MET A 73 0.24 -6.51 16.97
N GLU A 74 0.07 -6.23 15.69
CA GLU A 74 -1.23 -6.00 15.05
C GLU A 74 -2.17 -7.21 15.17
N SER A 75 -1.69 -8.43 14.90
CA SER A 75 -2.48 -9.67 15.08
C SER A 75 -2.93 -9.93 16.52
N ARG A 76 -2.35 -9.23 17.51
CA ARG A 76 -2.72 -9.28 18.93
C ARG A 76 -3.57 -8.07 19.36
N GLY A 77 -4.00 -7.23 18.43
CA GLY A 77 -4.79 -6.02 18.71
C GLY A 77 -4.00 -4.88 19.33
N MET A 78 -2.66 -4.92 19.26
CA MET A 78 -1.79 -3.89 19.84
C MET A 78 -1.46 -2.74 18.87
N ILE A 79 -2.01 -2.76 17.67
CA ILE A 79 -1.88 -1.70 16.67
C ILE A 79 -3.28 -1.31 16.19
N GLU A 80 -3.51 -0.01 16.02
CA GLU A 80 -4.74 0.52 15.42
C GLU A 80 -4.64 0.51 13.89
N ARG A 81 -5.67 -0.02 13.22
CA ARG A 81 -5.74 -0.03 11.74
C ARG A 81 -6.65 1.09 11.24
N VAL A 82 -6.22 1.76 10.17
CA VAL A 82 -7.06 2.73 9.44
C VAL A 82 -7.79 2.12 8.25
N VAL A 83 -7.39 0.91 7.84
CA VAL A 83 -8.00 0.18 6.71
C VAL A 83 -8.13 -1.31 7.03
N GLU A 84 -9.28 -1.86 6.61
CA GLU A 84 -9.58 -3.28 6.73
C GLU A 84 -8.69 -4.15 5.84
N GLU A 85 -8.46 -5.38 6.24
CA GLU A 85 -7.60 -6.31 5.51
C GLU A 85 -8.16 -6.66 4.14
N GLU A 86 -9.48 -6.78 4.00
CA GLU A 86 -10.12 -7.06 2.70
C GLU A 86 -9.90 -5.91 1.72
N ALA A 87 -9.81 -4.66 2.19
CA ALA A 87 -9.51 -3.52 1.34
C ALA A 87 -8.07 -3.58 0.81
N VAL A 88 -7.12 -3.97 1.66
CA VAL A 88 -5.72 -4.19 1.28
C VAL A 88 -5.61 -5.32 0.25
N GLN A 89 -6.27 -6.46 0.48
CA GLN A 89 -6.27 -7.60 -0.45
C GLN A 89 -6.84 -7.23 -1.82
N ARG A 90 -7.96 -6.49 -1.86
CA ARG A 90 -8.54 -6.01 -3.13
C ARG A 90 -7.57 -5.10 -3.88
N ALA A 91 -6.86 -4.22 -3.18
CA ALA A 91 -5.92 -3.26 -3.78
C ALA A 91 -4.70 -3.94 -4.43
N MET A 92 -4.36 -5.19 -4.07
CA MET A 92 -3.26 -5.94 -4.70
C MET A 92 -3.52 -6.25 -6.18
N SER A 93 -4.78 -6.39 -6.59
CA SER A 93 -5.17 -6.77 -7.96
C SER A 93 -6.05 -5.72 -8.66
N THR A 94 -6.68 -4.85 -7.88
CA THR A 94 -7.62 -3.84 -8.37
C THR A 94 -7.02 -2.44 -8.19
N PRO A 95 -6.67 -1.74 -9.28
CA PRO A 95 -6.17 -0.37 -9.16
C PRO A 95 -7.27 0.60 -8.69
N PRO A 96 -6.93 1.82 -8.25
CA PRO A 96 -7.92 2.86 -8.01
C PRO A 96 -8.78 3.12 -9.26
N GLN A 97 -10.10 3.12 -9.09
CA GLN A 97 -11.05 3.20 -10.21
C GLN A 97 -11.32 4.63 -10.70
N THR A 98 -10.77 5.63 -10.02
CA THR A 98 -11.02 7.07 -10.26
C THR A 98 -9.84 7.79 -10.90
N THR A 99 -8.78 7.08 -11.29
CA THR A 99 -7.55 7.68 -11.84
C THR A 99 -7.04 6.90 -13.04
N ARG A 100 -6.04 7.45 -13.74
CA ARG A 100 -5.36 6.77 -14.86
C ARG A 100 -4.73 5.41 -14.49
N ALA A 101 -4.58 5.11 -13.19
CA ALA A 101 -4.15 3.79 -12.75
C ALA A 101 -5.13 2.69 -13.19
N LYS A 102 -6.44 3.00 -13.27
CA LYS A 102 -7.46 2.11 -13.85
C LYS A 102 -7.11 1.76 -15.30
N VAL A 103 -6.90 2.78 -16.13
CA VAL A 103 -6.54 2.65 -17.56
C VAL A 103 -5.31 1.78 -17.73
N ARG A 104 -4.24 2.03 -16.95
CA ARG A 104 -3.02 1.22 -16.99
C ARG A 104 -3.29 -0.24 -16.61
N GLY A 105 -4.05 -0.48 -15.53
CA GLY A 105 -4.39 -1.84 -15.10
C GLY A 105 -5.23 -2.59 -16.13
N ASP A 106 -6.20 -1.92 -16.75
CA ASP A 106 -7.02 -2.46 -17.83
C ASP A 106 -6.17 -2.85 -19.05
N PHE A 107 -5.27 -1.97 -19.48
CA PHE A 107 -4.35 -2.24 -20.58
C PHE A 107 -3.44 -3.45 -20.30
N ILE A 108 -2.86 -3.55 -19.10
CA ILE A 108 -2.02 -4.69 -18.70
C ILE A 108 -2.84 -6.00 -18.71
N ARG A 109 -4.08 -5.97 -18.19
CA ARG A 109 -4.98 -7.13 -18.23
C ARG A 109 -5.27 -7.58 -19.65
N PHE A 110 -5.59 -6.64 -20.54
CA PHE A 110 -5.79 -6.91 -21.96
C PHE A 110 -4.55 -7.56 -22.60
N ALA A 111 -3.38 -6.95 -22.43
CA ALA A 111 -2.15 -7.41 -23.07
C ALA A 111 -1.76 -8.82 -22.60
N ARG A 112 -1.91 -9.10 -21.29
CA ARG A 112 -1.74 -10.45 -20.73
C ARG A 112 -2.74 -11.45 -21.29
N ALA A 113 -4.02 -11.10 -21.36
CA ALA A 113 -5.06 -11.98 -21.90
C ALA A 113 -4.83 -12.35 -23.39
N LYS A 114 -4.20 -11.45 -24.16
CA LYS A 114 -3.84 -11.68 -25.57
C LYS A 114 -2.42 -12.21 -25.78
N ASN A 115 -1.68 -12.50 -24.71
CA ASN A 115 -0.27 -12.90 -24.74
C ASN A 115 0.60 -11.96 -25.61
N ARG A 116 0.37 -10.65 -25.51
CA ARG A 116 1.12 -9.61 -26.24
C ARG A 116 2.19 -9.01 -25.33
N SER A 117 3.38 -8.79 -25.88
CA SER A 117 4.41 -8.01 -25.20
C SER A 117 4.04 -6.52 -25.19
N TYR A 118 4.39 -5.84 -24.10
CA TYR A 118 4.00 -4.45 -23.88
C TYR A 118 5.05 -3.69 -23.06
N THR A 119 5.00 -2.37 -23.17
CA THR A 119 5.76 -1.43 -22.35
C THR A 119 4.80 -0.45 -21.71
N VAL A 120 4.95 -0.20 -20.40
CA VAL A 120 4.09 0.73 -19.65
C VAL A 120 4.92 1.69 -18.81
N ASP A 121 4.43 2.92 -18.72
CA ASP A 121 4.92 3.98 -17.86
C ASP A 121 3.75 4.62 -17.09
N TRP A 122 4.03 5.62 -16.26
CA TRP A 122 3.03 6.48 -15.67
C TRP A 122 2.18 7.22 -16.70
N THR A 123 2.81 7.68 -17.78
CA THR A 123 2.22 8.63 -18.75
C THR A 123 1.95 8.03 -20.13
N TYR A 124 2.50 6.86 -20.44
CA TYR A 124 2.24 6.21 -21.73
C TYR A 124 2.15 4.68 -21.63
N LEU A 125 1.47 4.09 -22.60
CA LEU A 125 1.26 2.64 -22.74
C LEU A 125 1.53 2.25 -24.19
N LYS A 126 2.11 1.08 -24.42
CA LYS A 126 2.51 0.65 -25.75
C LYS A 126 2.46 -0.86 -25.89
N LEU A 127 1.87 -1.35 -26.98
CA LEU A 127 2.03 -2.75 -27.41
C LEU A 127 3.28 -2.83 -28.28
N ASN A 128 4.14 -3.81 -28.02
CA ASN A 128 5.38 -3.98 -28.78
C ASN A 128 5.09 -4.77 -30.08
N GLY A 129 5.76 -4.45 -31.20
CA GLY A 129 5.56 -5.14 -32.47
C GLY A 129 5.92 -4.30 -33.71
N TYR A 130 5.43 -4.70 -34.89
CA TYR A 130 5.75 -4.00 -36.15
C TYR A 130 5.03 -2.65 -36.32
N TRP A 131 3.98 -2.39 -35.53
CA TRP A 131 3.25 -1.12 -35.52
C TRP A 131 3.03 -0.66 -34.08
N GLU A 132 3.96 0.18 -33.65
CA GLU A 132 4.13 0.60 -32.27
C GLU A 132 3.35 1.90 -31.99
N GLU A 133 2.08 1.77 -31.63
CA GLU A 133 1.26 2.91 -31.21
C GLU A 133 1.47 3.23 -29.72
N THR A 134 1.79 4.48 -29.43
CA THR A 134 1.90 5.00 -28.06
C THR A 134 0.59 5.63 -27.63
N ILE A 135 -0.02 5.07 -26.59
CA ILE A 135 -1.23 5.59 -25.95
C ILE A 135 -0.81 6.51 -24.79
N LEU A 136 -1.19 7.78 -24.84
CA LEU A 136 -0.86 8.76 -23.80
C LEU A 136 -1.93 8.81 -22.70
N CYS A 137 -1.48 8.93 -21.46
CA CYS A 137 -2.25 9.02 -20.22
C CYS A 137 -1.79 10.24 -19.40
N MET A 138 -1.90 11.43 -19.99
CA MET A 138 -1.35 12.66 -19.41
C MET A 138 -2.16 13.17 -18.21
N ASP A 139 -3.49 13.07 -18.27
CA ASP A 139 -4.38 13.46 -17.17
C ASP A 139 -4.37 12.39 -16.06
N PRO A 140 -3.88 12.69 -14.84
CA PRO A 140 -3.87 11.73 -13.74
C PRO A 140 -5.28 11.37 -13.22
N PHE A 141 -6.27 12.26 -13.42
CA PHE A 141 -7.64 12.09 -12.93
C PHE A 141 -8.54 11.34 -13.91
N SER A 142 -8.14 11.22 -15.18
CA SER A 142 -8.92 10.46 -16.15
C SER A 142 -8.79 8.95 -15.91
N ALA A 143 -9.89 8.32 -15.51
CA ALA A 143 -10.01 6.87 -15.37
C ALA A 143 -10.38 6.16 -16.69
N VAL A 144 -10.47 6.91 -17.79
CA VAL A 144 -10.90 6.43 -19.10
C VAL A 144 -9.90 6.82 -20.17
N ASN A 145 -9.73 5.95 -21.17
CA ASN A 145 -8.96 6.26 -22.36
C ASN A 145 -9.54 5.50 -23.52
N ARG A 146 -10.06 6.24 -24.51
CA ARG A 146 -10.75 5.68 -25.68
C ARG A 146 -9.97 4.55 -26.35
N ARG A 147 -8.66 4.70 -26.52
CA ARG A 147 -7.85 3.70 -27.21
C ARG A 147 -7.74 2.41 -26.40
N VAL A 148 -7.64 2.52 -25.07
CA VAL A 148 -7.65 1.35 -24.18
C VAL A 148 -9.03 0.69 -24.18
N ASP A 149 -10.12 1.46 -24.19
CA ASP A 149 -11.48 0.93 -24.27
C ASP A 149 -11.71 0.17 -25.60
N GLU A 150 -11.21 0.71 -26.71
CA GLU A 150 -11.21 0.03 -28.02
C GLU A 150 -10.45 -1.30 -27.96
N LEU A 151 -9.28 -1.36 -27.32
CA LEU A 151 -8.56 -2.62 -27.13
C LEU A 151 -9.37 -3.62 -26.28
N LEU A 152 -9.93 -3.18 -25.16
CA LEU A 152 -10.73 -4.02 -24.27
C LEU A 152 -11.94 -4.64 -24.97
N SER A 153 -12.61 -3.90 -25.86
CA SER A 153 -13.75 -4.42 -26.63
C SER A 153 -13.39 -5.63 -27.52
N GLN A 154 -12.13 -5.77 -27.93
CA GLN A 154 -11.64 -6.92 -28.72
C GLN A 154 -11.49 -8.20 -27.91
N VAL A 155 -11.57 -8.13 -26.57
CA VAL A 155 -11.60 -9.30 -25.69
C VAL A 155 -13.03 -9.73 -25.41
N ALA A 156 -13.98 -8.79 -25.34
CA ALA A 156 -15.38 -9.08 -25.01
C ALA A 156 -16.08 -10.03 -26.01
N GLY A 157 -15.55 -10.18 -27.23
CA GLY A 157 -16.02 -11.14 -28.22
C GLY A 157 -15.49 -12.58 -28.07
N LEU A 158 -14.50 -12.81 -27.20
CA LEU A 158 -13.95 -14.15 -26.92
C LEU A 158 -14.45 -14.60 -25.56
N ARG A 159 -15.44 -15.50 -25.57
CA ARG A 159 -15.81 -16.29 -24.38
C ARG A 159 -14.53 -16.86 -23.77
N PHE A 160 -14.25 -16.46 -22.53
CA PHE A 160 -13.28 -17.13 -21.69
C PHE A 160 -13.74 -18.58 -21.54
N TYR A 161 -13.17 -19.50 -22.32
CA TYR A 161 -13.20 -20.91 -21.97
C TYR A 161 -12.29 -21.09 -20.77
N ARG A 162 -12.87 -21.78 -19.78
CA ARG A 162 -12.37 -22.01 -18.41
C ARG A 162 -10.94 -22.50 -18.36
#